data_AF-A0A2E0HB03-F1
#
_entry.id   AF-A0A2E0HB03-F1
#
_cell.length_a   1.000
_cell.length_b   1.000
_cell.length_c   1.000
_cell.angle_alpha   90.00
_cell.angle_beta   90.00
_cell.angle_gamma   90.00
#
_symmetry.space_group_name_H-M   'P 1'
#
loop_
_entity.id
_entity.type
_entity.pdbx_description
1 polymer ?
#
loop_
_entity_poly.entity_id
_entity_poly.type
_entity_poly.pdbx_seq_one_letter_code
_entity_poly.pdbx_strand_id
1 'polypeptide(L)'
;MIAMRGLSLVELMIALLLGSLLTIAATQLFLVNRQTENLQLGIAGVQDNGRFAFDYISRAFMEAGHHPSEAIVPFVLDETPYAADVDDAEILDGVQFDTVTYEVVEGRDCYGQSPFTGIKRFRVAQVDGINRLNCAAFSFQTGTNPDGTAFSFWGSAGAGALIDNVVAFQVLYGLDFDGPEDDGYGRADLYTNATRTKALASDINAGNIRIVSLRFGVLLSSDARVSLDPDFSPDAITLLDQTYTQGDNGGSEVDFEDGRLYRTYSSTVALRNLVSSL
;
A
#
# COMPACT_ATOMS: atom_id res chain seq x y z
N MET A 1 -45.60 38.79 52.66
CA MET A 1 -44.46 39.55 52.12
C MET A 1 -43.23 38.66 52.20
N ILE A 2 -42.73 38.19 51.05
CA ILE A 2 -41.44 37.49 51.00
C ILE A 2 -40.37 38.60 50.97
N ALA A 3 -39.56 38.70 52.04
CA ALA A 3 -38.48 39.66 52.11
C ALA A 3 -37.38 39.25 51.11
N MET A 4 -37.11 40.11 50.13
CA MET A 4 -35.97 39.97 49.24
C MET A 4 -34.70 40.31 50.02
N ARG A 5 -33.91 39.30 50.41
CA ARG A 5 -32.55 39.49 50.94
C ARG A 5 -31.64 39.76 49.74
N GLY A 6 -31.04 40.95 49.67
CA GLY A 6 -30.10 41.31 48.62
C GLY A 6 -28.85 40.42 48.68
N LEU A 7 -28.42 39.93 47.52
CA LEU A 7 -27.17 39.16 47.35
C LEU A 7 -25.98 40.01 47.80
N SER A 8 -25.06 39.43 48.55
CA SER A 8 -23.78 40.09 48.84
C SER A 8 -22.90 40.09 47.59
N LEU A 9 -22.09 41.15 47.43
CA LEU A 9 -21.13 41.25 46.34
C LEU A 9 -20.14 40.06 46.34
N VAL A 10 -19.83 39.55 47.53
CA VAL A 10 -18.98 38.37 47.73
C VAL A 10 -19.65 37.09 47.23
N GLU A 11 -20.94 36.86 47.52
CA GLU A 11 -21.67 35.69 46.97
C GLU A 11 -21.74 35.72 45.45
N LEU A 12 -21.90 36.90 44.83
CA LEU A 12 -21.87 37.04 43.38
C LEU A 12 -20.48 36.71 42.81
N MET A 13 -19.41 37.17 43.45
CA MET A 13 -18.03 36.84 43.04
C MET A 13 -17.74 35.34 43.15
N ILE A 14 -18.18 34.70 44.24
CA ILE A 14 -18.01 33.26 44.45
C ILE A 14 -18.83 32.48 43.41
N ALA A 15 -20.07 32.88 43.14
CA ALA A 15 -20.92 32.23 42.15
C ALA A 15 -20.32 32.32 40.74
N LEU A 16 -19.78 33.47 40.36
CA LEU A 16 -19.09 33.66 39.08
C LEU A 16 -17.80 32.84 39.01
N LEU A 17 -17.01 32.79 40.08
CA LEU A 17 -15.79 31.99 40.16
C LEU A 17 -16.11 30.50 39.96
N LEU A 18 -17.07 29.96 40.71
CA LEU A 18 -17.47 28.56 40.61
C LEU A 18 -18.12 28.25 39.25
N GLY A 19 -18.95 29.16 38.72
CA GLY A 19 -19.52 29.03 37.39
C GLY A 19 -18.45 28.95 36.30
N SER A 20 -17.43 29.81 36.37
CA SER A 20 -16.33 29.79 35.39
C SER A 20 -15.47 28.54 35.49
N LEU A 21 -15.24 28.02 36.70
CA LEU A 21 -14.45 26.81 36.90
C LEU A 21 -15.17 25.58 36.34
N LEU A 22 -16.50 25.51 36.53
CA LEU A 22 -17.33 24.43 35.98
C LEU A 22 -17.39 24.48 34.45
N THR A 23 -17.53 25.67 33.84
CA THR A 23 -17.54 25.77 32.38
C THR A 23 -16.19 25.37 31.78
N ILE A 24 -15.07 25.79 32.38
CA ILE A 24 -13.72 25.38 31.93
C ILE A 24 -13.58 23.86 32.00
N ALA A 25 -13.94 23.23 33.12
CA ALA A 25 -13.86 21.78 33.28
C ALA A 25 -14.73 21.04 32.25
N ALA A 26 -15.96 21.51 32.02
CA ALA A 26 -16.87 20.93 31.03
C ALA A 26 -16.34 21.08 29.59
N THR A 27 -15.76 22.24 29.25
CA THR A 27 -15.14 22.48 27.94
C THR A 27 -13.92 21.58 27.73
N GLN A 28 -13.06 21.42 28.73
CA GLN A 28 -11.90 20.51 28.63
C GLN A 28 -12.33 19.07 28.38
N LEU A 29 -13.32 18.57 29.14
CA LEU A 29 -13.85 17.22 28.96
C LEU A 29 -14.44 17.05 27.55
N PHE A 30 -15.19 18.03 27.07
CA PHE A 30 -15.72 18.02 25.70
C PHE A 30 -14.63 17.96 24.64
N LEU A 31 -13.55 18.73 24.78
CA LEU A 31 -12.42 18.73 23.84
C LEU A 31 -11.70 17.38 23.82
N VAL A 32 -11.44 16.80 25.00
CA VAL A 32 -10.81 15.47 25.12
C VAL A 32 -11.68 14.38 24.49
N ASN A 33 -12.99 14.43 24.71
CA ASN A 33 -13.93 13.48 24.10
C ASN A 33 -13.92 13.58 22.58
N ARG A 34 -13.93 14.80 22.02
CA ARG A 34 -13.83 15.00 20.56
C ARG A 34 -12.51 14.52 19.98
N GLN A 35 -11.40 14.79 20.65
CA GLN A 35 -10.08 14.30 20.22
C GLN A 35 -10.05 12.76 20.22
N THR A 36 -10.60 12.15 21.27
CA THR A 36 -10.70 10.69 21.39
C THR A 36 -11.60 10.09 20.30
N GLU A 37 -12.72 10.73 19.99
CA GLU A 37 -13.62 10.30 18.90
C GLU A 37 -12.90 10.35 17.54
N ASN A 38 -12.21 11.45 17.22
CA ASN A 38 -11.44 11.57 15.98
C ASN A 38 -10.33 10.51 15.88
N LEU A 39 -9.63 10.23 17.00
CA LEU A 39 -8.63 9.17 17.06
C LEU A 39 -9.26 7.80 16.78
N GLN A 40 -10.40 7.49 17.39
CA GLN A 40 -11.09 6.22 17.14
C GLN A 40 -11.54 6.08 15.69
N LEU A 41 -12.09 7.14 15.08
CA LEU A 41 -12.48 7.14 13.67
C LEU A 41 -11.26 7.01 12.73
N GLY A 42 -10.17 7.71 13.02
CA GLY A 42 -8.93 7.60 12.25
C GLY A 42 -8.32 6.19 12.33
N ILE A 43 -8.29 5.61 13.53
CA ILE A 43 -7.83 4.23 13.76
C ILE A 43 -8.72 3.21 13.03
N ALA A 44 -10.04 3.39 13.03
CA ALA A 44 -10.99 2.51 12.36
C ALA A 44 -10.83 2.58 10.83
N GLY A 45 -10.81 3.79 10.26
CA GLY A 45 -10.66 3.99 8.82
C GLY A 45 -9.37 3.38 8.26
N VAL A 46 -8.25 3.56 8.96
CA VAL A 46 -6.96 2.99 8.56
C VAL A 46 -6.94 1.46 8.69
N GLN A 47 -7.68 0.88 9.64
CA GLN A 47 -7.77 -0.59 9.80
C GLN A 47 -8.66 -1.26 8.76
N ASP A 48 -9.83 -0.68 8.49
CA ASP A 48 -10.79 -1.26 7.54
C ASP A 48 -10.21 -1.25 6.11
N ASN A 49 -9.62 -0.12 5.71
CA ASN A 49 -8.94 0.01 4.41
C ASN A 49 -7.75 -0.96 4.31
N GLY A 50 -6.92 -1.05 5.35
CA GLY A 50 -5.77 -1.95 5.38
C GLY A 50 -6.18 -3.41 5.24
N ARG A 51 -7.20 -3.86 5.96
CA ARG A 51 -7.64 -5.28 5.94
C ARG A 51 -8.14 -5.70 4.57
N PHE A 52 -9.00 -4.90 3.92
CA PHE A 52 -9.55 -5.24 2.61
C PHE A 52 -8.47 -5.29 1.53
N ALA A 53 -7.63 -4.26 1.43
CA ALA A 53 -6.56 -4.24 0.43
C ALA A 53 -5.59 -5.40 0.60
N PHE A 54 -5.19 -5.73 1.83
CA PHE A 54 -4.21 -6.78 2.08
C PHE A 54 -4.74 -8.15 1.70
N ASP A 55 -6.02 -8.41 1.99
CA ASP A 55 -6.70 -9.64 1.62
C ASP A 55 -6.85 -9.74 0.09
N TYR A 56 -7.18 -8.64 -0.60
CA TYR A 56 -7.22 -8.58 -2.05
C TYR A 56 -5.85 -8.80 -2.69
N ILE A 57 -4.83 -8.03 -2.30
CA ILE A 57 -3.46 -8.09 -2.84
C ILE A 57 -2.86 -9.46 -2.58
N SER A 58 -3.05 -10.04 -1.39
CA SER A 58 -2.54 -11.36 -1.07
C SER A 58 -3.14 -12.43 -1.98
N ARG A 59 -4.45 -12.39 -2.24
CA ARG A 59 -5.09 -13.27 -3.20
C ARG A 59 -4.59 -13.06 -4.63
N ALA A 60 -4.42 -11.81 -5.04
CA ALA A 60 -3.92 -11.50 -6.37
C ALA A 60 -2.50 -12.04 -6.57
N PHE A 61 -1.59 -11.85 -5.62
CA PHE A 61 -0.24 -12.42 -5.68
C PHE A 61 -0.23 -13.94 -5.67
N MET A 62 -1.18 -14.61 -5.00
CA MET A 62 -1.30 -16.07 -5.10
C MET A 62 -1.67 -16.57 -6.50
N GLU A 63 -2.21 -15.71 -7.38
CA GLU A 63 -2.48 -16.03 -8.79
C GLU A 63 -1.23 -15.88 -9.67
N ALA A 64 -0.17 -15.22 -9.17
CA ALA A 64 1.07 -15.07 -9.93
C ALA A 64 1.67 -16.46 -10.24
N GLY A 65 2.16 -16.62 -11.46
CA GLY A 65 2.74 -17.88 -11.92
C GLY A 65 1.74 -18.97 -12.25
N HIS A 66 0.43 -18.70 -12.21
CA HIS A 66 -0.57 -19.66 -12.68
C HIS A 66 -0.49 -19.77 -14.20
N HIS A 67 0.01 -20.91 -14.70
CA HIS A 67 0.15 -21.18 -16.13
C HIS A 67 -0.13 -22.66 -16.44
N PRO A 68 -0.79 -22.98 -17.58
CA PRO A 68 -1.10 -24.37 -17.95
C PRO A 68 0.13 -25.21 -18.41
N SER A 69 1.24 -24.58 -18.78
CA SER A 69 2.57 -25.22 -18.96
C SER A 69 3.61 -24.61 -18.00
N GLU A 70 4.80 -25.19 -17.88
CA GLU A 70 5.88 -24.88 -16.90
C GLU A 70 5.97 -23.44 -16.35
N ALA A 71 6.49 -23.31 -15.12
CA ALA A 71 6.61 -22.04 -14.40
C ALA A 71 7.44 -21.00 -15.18
N ILE A 72 6.74 -20.08 -15.84
CA ILE A 72 7.29 -18.83 -16.36
C ILE A 72 7.67 -17.97 -15.16
N VAL A 73 8.81 -17.26 -15.24
CA VAL A 73 9.12 -16.15 -14.33
C VAL A 73 8.06 -15.08 -14.57
N PRO A 74 7.02 -14.96 -13.72
CA PRO A 74 5.86 -14.16 -14.09
C PRO A 74 6.14 -12.68 -13.85
N PHE A 75 7.19 -12.34 -13.10
CA PHE A 75 7.55 -10.97 -12.82
C PHE A 75 8.25 -10.34 -14.00
N VAL A 76 7.90 -9.08 -14.25
CA VAL A 76 8.49 -8.29 -15.33
C VAL A 76 9.82 -7.72 -14.81
N LEU A 77 10.94 -8.43 -15.05
CA LEU A 77 12.24 -8.11 -14.44
C LEU A 77 13.09 -7.10 -15.22
N ASP A 78 13.01 -7.05 -16.54
CA ASP A 78 13.80 -6.13 -17.36
C ASP A 78 13.06 -5.90 -18.68
N GLU A 79 13.17 -4.68 -19.24
CA GLU A 79 12.46 -4.12 -20.41
C GLU A 79 11.85 -5.17 -21.35
N THR A 80 10.75 -5.77 -20.88
CA THR A 80 9.99 -6.75 -21.63
C THR A 80 9.34 -6.08 -22.84
N PRO A 81 8.89 -6.84 -23.85
CA PRO A 81 8.11 -6.30 -24.97
C PRO A 81 6.86 -5.51 -24.55
N TYR A 82 6.48 -5.53 -23.27
CA TYR A 82 5.39 -4.75 -22.68
C TYR A 82 5.76 -3.27 -22.42
N ALA A 83 7.03 -2.96 -22.12
CA ALA A 83 7.45 -1.66 -21.59
C ALA A 83 7.32 -0.49 -22.58
N ALA A 84 7.35 -0.76 -23.88
CA ALA A 84 7.18 0.27 -24.91
C ALA A 84 5.74 0.82 -24.98
N ASP A 85 4.75 0.02 -24.58
CA ASP A 85 3.32 0.36 -24.66
C ASP A 85 2.68 0.57 -23.27
N VAL A 86 3.35 0.14 -22.21
CA VAL A 86 2.89 0.28 -20.82
C VAL A 86 4.00 0.95 -20.03
N ASP A 87 3.82 2.25 -19.72
CA ASP A 87 4.76 3.07 -18.94
C ASP A 87 5.27 2.29 -17.72
N ASP A 88 6.57 2.00 -17.59
CA ASP A 88 7.14 1.30 -16.42
C ASP A 88 6.42 -0.02 -16.08
N ALA A 89 6.34 -0.92 -17.07
CA ALA A 89 5.74 -2.25 -16.90
C ALA A 89 6.53 -3.16 -15.95
N GLU A 90 7.79 -2.83 -15.65
CA GLU A 90 8.68 -3.65 -14.83
C GLU A 90 8.44 -3.50 -13.32
N ILE A 91 9.03 -4.42 -12.55
CA ILE A 91 9.17 -4.24 -11.10
C ILE A 91 10.13 -3.09 -10.82
N LEU A 92 9.78 -2.22 -9.86
CA LEU A 92 10.59 -1.06 -9.51
C LEU A 92 10.69 -0.90 -7.99
N ASP A 93 11.88 -0.49 -7.57
CA ASP A 93 12.25 -0.18 -6.18
C ASP A 93 12.33 1.36 -6.09
N GLY A 94 11.25 1.95 -5.60
CA GLY A 94 11.09 3.39 -5.48
C GLY A 94 11.24 3.81 -4.02
N VAL A 95 11.73 5.03 -3.77
CA VAL A 95 12.00 5.47 -2.40
C VAL A 95 10.73 5.46 -1.52
N GLN A 96 9.62 6.05 -2.00
CA GLN A 96 8.31 5.95 -1.33
C GLN A 96 7.45 4.81 -1.84
N PHE A 97 7.45 4.58 -3.16
CA PHE A 97 6.49 3.72 -3.83
C PHE A 97 7.17 2.74 -4.76
N ASP A 98 7.12 1.47 -4.38
CA ASP A 98 7.50 0.37 -5.23
C ASP A 98 6.41 0.08 -6.27
N THR A 99 6.82 -0.58 -7.34
CA THR A 99 5.91 -1.13 -8.33
C THR A 99 6.16 -2.62 -8.44
N VAL A 100 5.07 -3.40 -8.38
CA VAL A 100 5.13 -4.84 -8.65
C VAL A 100 4.23 -5.16 -9.82
N THR A 101 4.81 -5.76 -10.85
CA THR A 101 4.10 -6.20 -12.05
C THR A 101 4.40 -7.67 -12.32
N TYR A 102 3.35 -8.42 -12.61
CA TYR A 102 3.46 -9.83 -12.96
C TYR A 102 2.42 -10.25 -14.00
N GLU A 103 2.75 -11.26 -14.78
CA GLU A 103 1.88 -11.90 -15.75
C GLU A 103 0.83 -12.78 -15.06
N VAL A 104 -0.37 -12.76 -15.63
CA VAL A 104 -1.52 -13.58 -15.29
C VAL A 104 -1.98 -14.27 -16.55
N VAL A 105 -2.19 -15.58 -16.50
CA VAL A 105 -2.70 -16.37 -17.62
C VAL A 105 -3.96 -17.11 -17.20
N GLU A 106 -5.04 -16.95 -17.96
CA GLU A 106 -6.37 -17.49 -17.69
C GLU A 106 -6.90 -17.20 -16.26
N GLY A 107 -6.41 -16.12 -15.66
CA GLY A 107 -6.76 -15.71 -14.30
C GLY A 107 -7.90 -14.70 -14.27
N ARG A 108 -7.86 -13.84 -13.26
CA ARG A 108 -8.77 -12.70 -13.12
C ARG A 108 -8.04 -11.39 -13.38
N ASP A 109 -8.72 -10.34 -13.81
CA ASP A 109 -8.17 -8.97 -13.88
C ASP A 109 -8.25 -8.27 -12.49
N CYS A 110 -8.02 -6.95 -12.45
CA CYS A 110 -8.15 -6.17 -11.22
C CYS A 110 -9.61 -6.02 -10.72
N TYR A 111 -10.60 -6.17 -11.59
CA TYR A 111 -12.02 -6.12 -11.25
C TYR A 111 -12.64 -7.49 -10.99
N GLY A 112 -11.85 -8.57 -11.08
CA GLY A 112 -12.32 -9.95 -10.90
C GLY A 112 -12.93 -10.56 -12.16
N GLN A 113 -12.84 -9.91 -13.32
CA GLN A 113 -13.29 -10.44 -14.60
C GLN A 113 -12.37 -11.59 -15.04
N SER A 114 -12.96 -12.65 -15.59
CA SER A 114 -12.30 -13.89 -16.00
C SER A 114 -12.91 -14.41 -17.30
N PRO A 115 -12.14 -15.07 -18.19
CA PRO A 115 -10.68 -15.26 -18.11
C PRO A 115 -9.92 -13.98 -18.49
N PHE A 116 -8.82 -13.72 -17.77
CA PHE A 116 -7.89 -12.64 -18.06
C PHE A 116 -6.50 -13.20 -18.32
N THR A 117 -5.91 -12.79 -19.44
CA THR A 117 -4.51 -13.05 -19.78
C THR A 117 -3.83 -11.73 -20.12
N GLY A 118 -2.73 -11.44 -19.43
CA GLY A 118 -2.00 -10.19 -19.55
C GLY A 118 -1.16 -9.91 -18.31
N ILE A 119 -0.90 -8.65 -18.01
CA ILE A 119 -0.13 -8.25 -16.81
C ILE A 119 -1.02 -7.56 -15.79
N LYS A 120 -0.75 -7.80 -14.50
CA LYS A 120 -1.27 -7.01 -13.38
C LYS A 120 -0.15 -6.21 -12.77
N ARG A 121 -0.44 -4.96 -12.45
CA ARG A 121 0.48 -4.04 -11.80
C ARG A 121 -0.16 -3.42 -10.57
N PHE A 122 0.58 -3.44 -9.47
CA PHE A 122 0.28 -2.69 -8.26
C PHE A 122 1.29 -1.56 -8.12
N ARG A 123 0.79 -0.33 -8.07
CA ARG A 123 1.60 0.87 -7.85
C ARG A 123 0.77 1.95 -7.17
N VAL A 124 1.44 2.87 -6.50
CA VAL A 124 0.79 4.08 -6.01
C VAL A 124 0.73 5.10 -7.15
N ALA A 125 -0.44 5.69 -7.35
CA ALA A 125 -0.61 6.83 -8.23
C ALA A 125 -1.39 7.92 -7.50
N GLN A 126 -1.02 9.17 -7.76
CA GLN A 126 -1.72 10.32 -7.19
C GLN A 126 -2.92 10.68 -8.06
N VAL A 127 -4.11 10.72 -7.45
CA VAL A 127 -5.36 11.12 -8.10
C VAL A 127 -6.01 12.18 -7.22
N ASP A 128 -6.27 13.36 -7.78
CA ASP A 128 -6.83 14.51 -7.05
C ASP A 128 -6.04 14.90 -5.79
N GLY A 129 -4.71 14.76 -5.83
CA GLY A 129 -3.83 15.04 -4.69
C GLY A 129 -3.80 13.97 -3.61
N ILE A 130 -4.49 12.84 -3.80
CA ILE A 130 -4.50 11.70 -2.89
C ILE A 130 -3.67 10.57 -3.49
N ASN A 131 -2.71 10.08 -2.73
CA ASN A 131 -1.92 8.91 -3.10
C ASN A 131 -2.76 7.64 -2.88
N ARG A 132 -3.03 6.91 -3.97
CA ARG A 132 -3.83 5.70 -3.97
C ARG A 132 -3.01 4.51 -4.44
N LEU A 133 -3.04 3.40 -3.70
CA LEU A 133 -2.52 2.14 -4.21
C LEU A 133 -3.55 1.56 -5.18
N ASN A 134 -3.17 1.42 -6.44
CA ASN A 134 -4.04 0.95 -7.50
C ASN A 134 -3.60 -0.42 -8.00
N CYS A 135 -4.57 -1.23 -8.40
CA CYS A 135 -4.34 -2.38 -9.28
C CYS A 135 -4.69 -1.95 -10.71
N ALA A 136 -3.78 -2.15 -11.66
CA ALA A 136 -4.03 -1.96 -13.07
C ALA A 136 -3.70 -3.25 -13.85
N ALA A 137 -4.63 -3.70 -14.67
CA ALA A 137 -4.48 -4.85 -15.55
C ALA A 137 -4.34 -4.37 -17.00
N PHE A 138 -3.44 -4.99 -17.75
CA PHE A 138 -3.22 -4.69 -19.17
C PHE A 138 -3.24 -5.98 -19.97
N SER A 139 -3.92 -5.97 -21.12
CA SER A 139 -4.01 -7.11 -22.03
C SER A 139 -3.48 -6.74 -23.41
N PHE A 140 -2.90 -7.70 -24.12
CA PHE A 140 -2.50 -7.51 -25.51
C PHE A 140 -3.74 -7.38 -26.40
N GLN A 141 -3.77 -6.32 -27.21
CA GLN A 141 -4.85 -6.05 -28.13
C GLN A 141 -4.31 -6.01 -29.55
N THR A 142 -5.01 -6.66 -30.47
CA THR A 142 -4.71 -6.65 -31.90
C THR A 142 -5.92 -6.18 -32.68
N GLY A 143 -5.69 -5.43 -33.75
CA GLY A 143 -6.76 -5.02 -34.64
C GLY A 143 -6.27 -4.63 -36.02
N THR A 144 -7.19 -4.12 -36.83
CA THR A 144 -6.91 -3.68 -38.19
C THR A 144 -7.44 -2.26 -38.37
N ASN A 145 -6.58 -1.37 -38.86
CA ASN A 145 -6.93 -0.01 -39.22
C ASN A 145 -7.84 0.02 -40.47
N PRO A 146 -8.57 1.12 -40.72
CA PRO A 146 -9.44 1.26 -41.90
C PRO A 146 -8.71 1.15 -43.25
N ASP A 147 -7.39 1.40 -43.28
CA ASP A 147 -6.53 1.25 -44.46
C ASP A 147 -6.05 -0.19 -44.70
N GLY A 148 -6.45 -1.14 -43.84
CA GLY A 148 -6.08 -2.55 -43.92
C GLY A 148 -4.77 -2.90 -43.21
N THR A 149 -4.09 -1.94 -42.57
CA THR A 149 -2.87 -2.21 -41.79
C THR A 149 -3.22 -2.85 -40.44
N ALA A 150 -2.48 -3.89 -40.03
CA ALA A 150 -2.63 -4.49 -38.71
C ALA A 150 -1.92 -3.63 -37.65
N PHE A 151 -2.49 -3.56 -36.45
CA PHE A 151 -1.85 -2.97 -35.28
C PHE A 151 -1.91 -3.93 -34.09
N SER A 152 -0.97 -3.76 -33.16
CA SER A 152 -0.97 -4.42 -31.87
C SER A 152 -0.43 -3.49 -30.81
N PHE A 153 -1.04 -3.50 -29.62
CA PHE A 153 -0.57 -2.71 -28.48
C PHE A 153 -1.04 -3.34 -27.17
N TRP A 154 -0.45 -2.91 -26.05
CA TRP A 154 -0.94 -3.25 -24.71
C TRP A 154 -1.94 -2.22 -24.22
N GLY A 155 -3.19 -2.65 -24.07
CA GLY A 155 -4.29 -1.79 -23.62
C GLY A 155 -4.64 -2.01 -22.16
N SER A 156 -5.13 -0.97 -21.48
CA SER A 156 -5.75 -1.12 -20.16
C SER A 156 -6.95 -2.06 -20.26
N ALA A 157 -6.93 -3.13 -19.47
CA ALA A 157 -8.01 -4.09 -19.32
C ALA A 157 -8.85 -3.84 -18.05
N GLY A 158 -8.38 -2.96 -17.17
CA GLY A 158 -9.10 -2.54 -15.97
C GLY A 158 -8.16 -2.02 -14.91
N ALA A 159 -8.44 -0.83 -14.36
CA ALA A 159 -7.64 -0.26 -13.28
C ALA A 159 -8.55 0.33 -12.20
N GLY A 160 -8.26 0.05 -10.93
CA GLY A 160 -9.05 0.52 -9.79
C GLY A 160 -8.20 0.77 -8.56
N ALA A 161 -8.61 1.77 -7.77
CA ALA A 161 -8.01 2.08 -6.47
C ALA A 161 -8.41 1.03 -5.44
N LEU A 162 -7.44 0.61 -4.64
CA LEU A 162 -7.63 -0.35 -3.54
C LEU A 162 -7.73 0.38 -2.21
N ILE A 163 -6.79 1.29 -1.95
CA ILE A 163 -6.72 2.08 -0.73
C ILE A 163 -6.18 3.48 -1.02
N ASP A 164 -6.73 4.44 -0.29
CA ASP A 164 -6.37 5.84 -0.32
C ASP A 164 -5.41 6.17 0.83
N ASN A 165 -4.83 7.37 0.77
CA ASN A 165 -3.93 7.93 1.81
C ASN A 165 -2.69 7.05 2.06
N VAL A 166 -2.11 6.54 0.96
CA VAL A 166 -0.88 5.76 0.97
C VAL A 166 0.33 6.69 1.00
N VAL A 167 1.08 6.63 2.10
CA VAL A 167 2.29 7.43 2.31
C VAL A 167 3.51 6.72 1.75
N ALA A 168 3.55 5.39 1.88
CA ALA A 168 4.59 4.56 1.28
C ALA A 168 4.05 3.17 0.96
N PHE A 169 4.63 2.53 -0.06
CA PHE A 169 4.36 1.16 -0.46
C PHE A 169 5.69 0.51 -0.83
N GLN A 170 6.02 -0.62 -0.20
CA GLN A 170 7.30 -1.29 -0.34
C GLN A 170 7.10 -2.79 -0.56
N VAL A 171 7.95 -3.41 -1.37
CA VAL A 171 7.88 -4.81 -1.79
C VAL A 171 9.26 -5.45 -1.81
N LEU A 172 9.40 -6.54 -1.05
CA LEU A 172 10.56 -7.41 -1.05
C LEU A 172 10.22 -8.76 -1.69
N TYR A 173 11.15 -9.26 -2.47
CA TYR A 173 11.08 -10.53 -3.18
C TYR A 173 11.86 -11.57 -2.39
N GLY A 174 11.18 -12.65 -2.00
CA GLY A 174 11.79 -13.81 -1.36
C GLY A 174 12.37 -14.74 -2.41
N LEU A 175 13.69 -14.73 -2.53
CA LEU A 175 14.48 -15.52 -3.46
C LEU A 175 14.91 -16.84 -2.81
N ASP A 176 14.76 -17.91 -3.58
CA ASP A 176 15.19 -19.27 -3.29
C ASP A 176 16.35 -19.62 -4.22
N PHE A 177 17.48 -20.02 -3.66
CA PHE A 177 18.69 -20.41 -4.39
C PHE A 177 18.88 -21.94 -4.40
N ASP A 178 17.99 -22.68 -3.74
CA ASP A 178 18.05 -24.13 -3.65
C ASP A 178 17.49 -24.80 -4.91
N GLY A 179 18.10 -25.92 -5.31
CA GLY A 179 17.59 -26.76 -6.37
C GLY A 179 16.45 -27.68 -5.91
N PRO A 180 15.73 -28.33 -6.84
CA PRO A 180 14.62 -29.25 -6.50
C PRO A 180 15.01 -30.45 -5.63
N GLU A 181 16.30 -30.78 -5.58
CA GLU A 181 16.85 -31.89 -4.79
C GLU A 181 17.39 -31.45 -3.42
N ASP A 182 17.47 -30.13 -3.17
CA ASP A 182 18.07 -29.57 -1.97
C ASP A 182 17.05 -29.38 -0.82
N ASP A 183 17.52 -29.57 0.41
CA ASP A 183 16.74 -29.33 1.63
C ASP A 183 16.50 -27.82 1.81
N GLY A 184 15.37 -27.33 1.32
CA GLY A 184 15.03 -25.90 1.40
C GLY A 184 14.19 -25.41 0.22
N TYR A 185 14.19 -26.16 -0.88
CA TYR A 185 13.44 -25.86 -2.08
C TYR A 185 11.99 -25.39 -1.83
N GLY A 186 11.64 -24.28 -2.49
CA GLY A 186 10.35 -23.61 -2.35
C GLY A 186 10.26 -22.68 -1.14
N ARG A 187 11.38 -22.34 -0.49
CA ARG A 187 11.45 -21.41 0.66
C ARG A 187 12.43 -20.29 0.35
N ALA A 188 12.13 -19.09 0.84
CA ALA A 188 13.00 -17.95 0.59
C ALA A 188 14.21 -17.99 1.52
N ASP A 189 15.41 -17.95 0.94
CA ASP A 189 16.69 -17.78 1.64
C ASP A 189 16.98 -16.31 1.91
N LEU A 190 16.56 -15.45 0.98
CA LEU A 190 16.83 -14.01 1.00
C LEU A 190 15.58 -13.22 0.63
N TYR A 191 15.28 -12.17 1.40
CA TYR A 191 14.36 -11.11 0.96
C TYR A 191 15.16 -9.90 0.48
N THR A 192 14.86 -9.43 -0.72
CA THR A 192 15.55 -8.27 -1.31
C THR A 192 14.62 -7.43 -2.17
N ASN A 193 14.96 -6.17 -2.42
CA ASN A 193 14.17 -5.23 -3.23
C ASN A 193 14.23 -5.52 -4.73
N ALA A 194 13.42 -4.81 -5.51
CA ALA A 194 13.35 -5.00 -6.96
C ALA A 194 14.70 -4.74 -7.65
N THR A 195 15.43 -3.68 -7.30
CA THR A 195 16.75 -3.35 -7.89
C THR A 195 17.71 -4.54 -7.84
N ARG A 196 17.87 -5.15 -6.66
CA ARG A 196 18.74 -6.32 -6.49
C ARG A 196 18.18 -7.60 -7.12
N THR A 197 16.87 -7.75 -7.14
CA THR A 197 16.20 -8.87 -7.81
C THR A 197 16.46 -8.81 -9.32
N LYS A 198 16.34 -7.64 -9.93
CA LYS A 198 16.66 -7.39 -11.34
C LYS A 198 18.13 -7.68 -11.66
N ALA A 199 19.05 -7.38 -10.74
CA ALA A 199 20.47 -7.71 -10.91
C ALA A 199 20.73 -9.23 -11.04
N LEU A 200 19.79 -10.08 -10.59
CA LEU A 200 19.83 -11.54 -10.69
C LEU A 200 18.94 -12.08 -11.84
N ALA A 201 18.42 -11.21 -12.71
CA ALA A 201 17.45 -11.60 -13.74
C ALA A 201 17.95 -12.75 -14.65
N SER A 202 19.25 -12.81 -14.97
CA SER A 202 19.81 -13.91 -15.77
C SER A 202 19.63 -15.27 -15.10
N ASP A 203 19.90 -15.36 -13.80
CA ASP A 203 19.78 -16.61 -13.03
C ASP A 203 18.31 -16.96 -12.74
N ILE A 204 17.48 -15.94 -12.53
CA ILE A 204 16.03 -16.13 -12.37
C ILE A 204 15.41 -16.66 -13.67
N ASN A 205 15.75 -16.05 -14.82
CA ASN A 205 15.27 -16.48 -16.13
C ASN A 205 15.80 -17.87 -16.55
N ALA A 206 16.99 -18.25 -16.06
CA ALA A 206 17.52 -19.59 -16.24
C ALA A 206 16.88 -20.65 -15.30
N GLY A 207 16.08 -20.21 -14.32
CA GLY A 207 15.47 -21.09 -13.32
C GLY A 207 16.42 -21.55 -12.20
N ASN A 208 17.62 -20.98 -12.11
CA ASN A 208 18.60 -21.24 -11.05
C ASN A 208 18.20 -20.58 -9.72
N ILE A 209 17.47 -19.46 -9.80
CA ILE A 209 16.92 -18.73 -8.66
C ILE A 209 15.42 -18.61 -8.87
N ARG A 210 14.63 -18.77 -7.82
CA ARG A 210 13.17 -18.64 -7.89
C ARG A 210 12.67 -17.56 -6.96
N ILE A 211 11.66 -16.83 -7.41
CA ILE A 211 10.89 -15.93 -6.55
C ILE A 211 9.75 -16.75 -5.95
N VAL A 212 9.88 -17.13 -4.67
CA VAL A 212 8.95 -18.06 -4.00
C VAL A 212 7.99 -17.36 -3.05
N SER A 213 8.24 -16.10 -2.71
CA SER A 213 7.32 -15.29 -1.91
C SER A 213 7.48 -13.80 -2.19
N LEU A 214 6.45 -13.02 -1.87
CA LEU A 214 6.51 -11.56 -1.79
C LEU A 214 6.21 -11.13 -0.36
N ARG A 215 7.03 -10.23 0.18
CA ARG A 215 6.73 -9.49 1.40
C ARG A 215 6.45 -8.05 1.02
N PHE A 216 5.22 -7.60 1.22
CA PHE A 216 4.83 -6.23 0.90
C PHE A 216 4.35 -5.50 2.15
N GLY A 217 4.46 -4.18 2.13
CA GLY A 217 3.98 -3.34 3.21
C GLY A 217 3.51 -1.98 2.71
N VAL A 218 2.59 -1.37 3.46
CA VAL A 218 2.12 -0.01 3.24
C VAL A 218 2.24 0.79 4.53
N LEU A 219 2.50 2.08 4.37
CA LEU A 219 2.32 3.10 5.40
C LEU A 219 1.08 3.91 5.02
N LEU A 220 0.07 3.92 5.89
CA LEU A 220 -1.19 4.64 5.69
C LEU A 220 -1.29 5.79 6.67
N SER A 221 -1.84 6.91 6.19
CA SER A 221 -2.28 8.01 7.06
C SER A 221 -3.81 8.00 7.24
N SER A 222 -4.31 8.43 8.39
CA SER A 222 -5.75 8.62 8.61
C SER A 222 -6.32 9.66 7.65
N ASP A 223 -7.61 9.53 7.34
CA ASP A 223 -8.29 10.44 6.41
C ASP A 223 -8.44 11.86 6.95
N ALA A 224 -8.75 11.97 8.25
CA ALA A 224 -8.79 13.24 8.97
C ALA A 224 -7.58 13.41 9.88
N ARG A 225 -7.34 14.66 10.28
CA ARG A 225 -6.41 14.99 11.37
C ARG A 225 -6.98 14.46 12.69
N VAL A 226 -6.13 13.79 13.44
CA VAL A 226 -6.45 13.13 14.71
C VAL A 226 -5.90 13.92 15.90
N SER A 227 -4.73 14.55 15.73
CA SER A 227 -4.11 15.44 16.71
C SER A 227 -3.71 16.75 16.03
N LEU A 228 -3.59 17.82 16.80
CA LEU A 228 -2.95 19.07 16.37
C LEU A 228 -1.65 19.32 17.13
N ASP A 229 -1.27 18.40 18.02
CA ASP A 229 -0.07 18.49 18.84
C ASP A 229 1.06 17.70 18.15
N PRO A 230 2.08 18.39 17.62
CA PRO A 230 3.20 17.78 16.90
C PRO A 230 4.10 16.95 17.81
N ASP A 231 4.02 17.11 19.14
CA ASP A 231 4.84 16.31 20.08
C ASP A 231 4.48 14.81 20.05
N PHE A 232 3.31 14.45 19.49
CA PHE A 232 2.91 13.06 19.29
C PHE A 232 3.26 12.51 17.90
N SER A 233 3.83 13.33 17.02
CA SER A 233 4.25 12.90 15.69
C SER A 233 5.56 12.14 15.74
N PRO A 234 5.70 11.01 15.02
CA PRO A 234 6.95 10.28 14.98
C PRO A 234 8.01 11.00 14.15
N ASP A 235 9.24 11.04 14.64
CA ASP A 235 10.39 11.55 13.86
C ASP A 235 10.77 10.65 12.68
N ALA A 236 10.43 9.35 12.77
CA ALA A 236 10.73 8.37 11.75
C ALA A 236 9.78 7.17 11.80
N ILE A 237 9.49 6.60 10.62
CA ILE A 237 8.75 5.34 10.48
C ILE A 237 9.49 4.44 9.48
N THR A 238 9.81 3.21 9.91
CA THR A 238 10.39 2.18 9.05
C THR A 238 9.31 1.30 8.43
N LEU A 239 9.39 1.08 7.12
CA LEU A 239 8.56 0.15 6.36
C LEU A 239 9.46 -0.77 5.53
N LEU A 240 9.48 -2.05 5.90
CA LEU A 240 10.36 -3.05 5.30
C LEU A 240 11.84 -2.61 5.34
N ASP A 241 12.47 -2.37 4.19
CA ASP A 241 13.86 -1.99 4.02
C ASP A 241 14.08 -0.47 3.95
N GLN A 242 13.01 0.34 3.96
CA GLN A 242 13.08 1.80 3.94
C GLN A 242 12.74 2.42 5.29
N THR A 243 13.38 3.54 5.62
CA THR A 243 13.04 4.37 6.79
C THR A 243 12.75 5.79 6.33
N TYR A 244 11.55 6.26 6.64
CA TYR A 244 11.07 7.61 6.33
C TYR A 244 11.22 8.47 7.57
N THR A 245 12.05 9.50 7.50
CA THR A 245 12.25 10.50 8.56
C THR A 245 11.42 11.76 8.28
N GLN A 246 11.06 12.51 9.32
CA GLN A 246 10.34 13.79 9.20
C GLN A 246 11.12 14.76 8.30
N GLY A 247 10.46 15.30 7.27
CA GLY A 247 11.04 16.25 6.31
C GLY A 247 11.49 15.61 4.99
N ASP A 248 12.44 16.25 4.31
CA ASP A 248 12.98 15.80 3.02
C ASP A 248 14.15 14.84 3.20
N ASN A 249 13.99 13.61 2.69
CA ASN A 249 15.00 12.55 2.75
C ASN A 249 15.59 12.24 1.37
N GLY A 250 16.01 13.25 0.62
CA GLY A 250 16.75 13.03 -0.62
C GLY A 250 15.92 12.33 -1.70
N GLY A 251 14.66 12.75 -1.86
CA GLY A 251 13.73 12.20 -2.85
C GLY A 251 12.41 11.69 -2.26
N SER A 252 12.16 11.95 -0.98
CA SER A 252 10.93 11.60 -0.29
C SER A 252 10.63 12.64 0.77
N GLU A 253 9.65 13.51 0.51
CA GLU A 253 9.14 14.45 1.49
C GLU A 253 7.98 13.76 2.23
N VAL A 254 8.13 13.57 3.54
CA VAL A 254 7.07 13.08 4.41
C VAL A 254 6.92 14.05 5.57
N ASP A 255 5.69 14.50 5.79
CA ASP A 255 5.34 15.36 6.90
C ASP A 255 4.42 14.60 7.87
N PHE A 256 4.99 14.08 8.96
CA PHE A 256 4.30 13.45 10.07
C PHE A 256 3.72 14.47 11.06
N GLU A 257 4.08 15.75 10.98
CA GLU A 257 3.56 16.84 11.82
C GLU A 257 2.21 17.40 11.31
N ASP A 258 1.65 16.80 10.25
CA ASP A 258 0.41 17.21 9.62
C ASP A 258 -0.86 16.94 10.48
N GLY A 259 -0.67 16.27 11.62
CA GLY A 259 -1.71 15.92 12.58
C GLY A 259 -2.49 14.66 12.24
N ARG A 260 -2.10 13.89 11.22
CA ARG A 260 -2.70 12.60 10.88
C ARG A 260 -2.08 11.48 11.71
N LEU A 261 -2.83 10.39 11.85
CA LEU A 261 -2.36 9.15 12.42
C LEU A 261 -1.71 8.31 11.32
N TYR A 262 -0.51 7.80 11.58
CA TYR A 262 0.22 6.92 10.65
C TYR A 262 0.24 5.49 11.17
N ARG A 263 0.10 4.51 10.27
CA ARG A 263 0.17 3.09 10.61
C ARG A 263 0.76 2.25 9.49
N THR A 264 1.69 1.37 9.87
CA THR A 264 2.27 0.38 8.96
C THR A 264 1.47 -0.92 8.98
N TYR A 265 1.36 -1.54 7.81
CA TYR A 265 0.87 -2.90 7.64
C TYR A 265 1.83 -3.65 6.73
N SER A 266 2.11 -4.91 7.03
CA SER A 266 2.91 -5.76 6.14
C SER A 266 2.39 -7.19 6.16
N SER A 267 2.58 -7.88 5.03
CA SER A 267 2.18 -9.28 4.84
C SER A 267 3.22 -9.99 3.99
N THR A 268 3.27 -11.31 4.11
CA THR A 268 4.11 -12.17 3.27
C THR A 268 3.23 -13.22 2.61
N VAL A 269 3.36 -13.34 1.29
CA VAL A 269 2.56 -14.22 0.45
C VAL A 269 3.48 -15.21 -0.24
N ALA A 270 3.25 -16.49 -0.02
CA ALA A 270 3.96 -17.55 -0.74
C ALA A 270 3.38 -17.71 -2.15
N LEU A 271 4.25 -17.78 -3.16
CA LEU A 271 3.91 -17.91 -4.57
C LEU A 271 3.98 -19.38 -4.98
N ARG A 272 2.98 -20.16 -4.56
CA ARG A 272 2.99 -21.63 -4.72
C ARG A 272 3.01 -22.11 -6.16
N ASN A 273 2.50 -21.32 -7.12
CA ASN A 273 2.51 -21.71 -8.53
C ASN A 273 3.91 -21.63 -9.17
N LEU A 274 4.88 -20.97 -8.50
CA LEU A 274 6.25 -20.80 -8.98
C LEU A 274 7.23 -21.82 -8.40
N VAL A 275 6.76 -22.62 -7.45
CA VAL A 275 7.49 -23.79 -6.95
C VAL A 275 7.02 -24.97 -7.79
N SER A 276 7.91 -25.58 -8.57
CA SER A 276 7.56 -26.77 -9.35
C SER A 276 7.06 -27.84 -8.39
N SER A 277 5.87 -28.37 -8.64
CA SER A 277 5.47 -29.65 -8.08
C SER A 277 6.31 -30.72 -8.74
N LEU A 278 7.07 -31.48 -7.94
CA LEU A 278 7.65 -32.76 -8.35
C LEU A 278 6.60 -33.67 -8.98
#